data_AF-A0A937Z760-F1
#
_entry.id   AF-A0A937Z760-F1
#
_cell.length_a   1.000
_cell.length_b   1.000
_cell.length_c   1.000
_cell.angle_alpha   90.00
_cell.angle_beta   90.00
_cell.angle_gamma   90.00
#
_symmetry.space_group_name_H-M   'P 1'
#
loop_
_entity.id
_entity.type
_entity.pdbx_description
1 polymer ?
#
loop_
_entity_poly.entity_id
_entity_poly.type
_entity_poly.pdbx_seq_one_letter_code
_entity_poly.pdbx_strand_id
1 'polypeptide(L)'
;MLGTPDALLIDGQWRAEASGGSLTLIEPATEQPWHSVPAAGLGEIDEAATAAARAFREAPWANASPRDRANALFRLAALIREQVEDLAVLESRNVGKPIADSRDEVLAGARCMEYYAGAVSTFGGETPP
;
A
#
# COMPACT_ATOMS: atom_id res chain seq x y z
N MET A 1 14.18 -7.11 9.41
CA MET A 1 12.85 -6.82 9.95
C MET A 1 12.43 -5.46 9.41
N LEU A 2 11.35 -5.41 8.64
CA LEU A 2 10.71 -4.15 8.25
C LEU A 2 10.39 -3.34 9.52
N GLY A 3 10.71 -2.04 9.50
CA GLY A 3 10.26 -1.13 10.54
C GLY A 3 8.74 -0.94 10.46
N THR A 4 8.11 -0.64 11.60
CA THR A 4 6.70 -0.22 11.61
C THR A 4 6.60 1.17 10.99
N PRO A 5 5.68 1.40 10.03
CA PRO A 5 5.53 2.72 9.41
C PRO A 5 5.28 3.81 10.47
N ASP A 6 5.99 4.93 10.36
CA ASP A 6 5.97 6.06 11.29
C ASP A 6 5.72 7.40 10.57
N ALA A 7 5.40 7.35 9.28
CA ALA A 7 5.26 8.52 8.43
C ALA A 7 4.15 8.37 7.39
N LEU A 8 3.51 9.48 7.04
CA LEU A 8 2.65 9.60 5.87
C LEU A 8 3.51 9.67 4.61
N LEU A 9 3.13 8.98 3.54
CA LEU A 9 3.74 9.15 2.21
C LEU A 9 2.83 10.03 1.36
N ILE A 10 3.24 11.29 1.13
CA ILE A 10 2.50 12.28 0.33
C ILE A 10 3.45 12.85 -0.71
N ASP A 11 3.04 12.81 -1.98
CA ASP A 11 3.83 13.34 -3.11
C ASP A 11 5.27 12.80 -3.18
N GLY A 12 5.45 11.51 -2.84
CA GLY A 12 6.76 10.86 -2.81
C GLY A 12 7.63 11.22 -1.61
N GLN A 13 7.11 11.97 -0.63
CA GLN A 13 7.81 12.39 0.57
C GLN A 13 7.22 11.75 1.83
N TRP A 14 8.10 11.26 2.70
CA TRP A 14 7.73 10.76 4.02
C TRP A 14 7.63 11.91 5.02
N ARG A 15 6.54 11.95 5.78
CA ARG A 15 6.26 12.98 6.81
C ARG A 15 5.93 12.32 8.15
N ALA A 16 6.80 12.51 9.13
CA ALA A 16 6.63 11.95 10.48
C ALA A 16 5.59 12.70 11.31
N GLU A 17 5.27 13.94 10.95
CA GLU A 17 4.28 14.78 11.63
C GLU A 17 3.12 15.10 10.68
N ALA A 18 1.93 15.29 11.25
CA ALA A 18 0.73 15.65 10.53
C ALA A 18 -0.18 16.56 11.37
N SER A 19 -0.95 17.41 10.71
CA SER A 19 -1.80 18.40 11.39
C SER A 19 -2.92 17.79 12.25
N GLY A 20 -3.32 16.54 11.98
CA GLY A 20 -4.27 15.79 12.80
C GLY A 20 -3.66 15.18 14.08
N GLY A 21 -2.37 15.40 14.34
CA GLY A 21 -1.67 14.87 15.50
C GLY A 21 -1.19 13.43 15.28
N SER A 22 -1.43 12.55 16.24
CA SER A 22 -1.02 11.14 16.18
C SER A 22 -2.13 10.20 16.65
N LEU A 23 -2.16 9.01 16.06
CA LEU A 23 -3.06 7.92 16.40
C LEU A 23 -2.27 6.79 17.06
N THR A 24 -2.62 6.49 18.32
CA THR A 24 -2.07 5.33 19.02
C THR A 24 -2.76 4.06 18.57
N LEU A 25 -1.99 3.10 18.07
CA LEU A 25 -2.42 1.75 17.75
C LEU A 25 -2.35 0.87 19.00
N ILE A 26 -3.42 0.12 19.26
CA ILE A 26 -3.52 -0.82 20.38
C ILE A 26 -3.35 -2.23 19.84
N GLU A 27 -2.51 -3.04 20.47
CA GLU A 27 -2.38 -4.46 20.14
C GLU A 27 -3.50 -5.26 20.81
N PRO A 28 -4.45 -5.87 20.05
CA PRO A 28 -5.65 -6.46 20.63
C PRO A 28 -5.37 -7.64 21.57
N ALA A 29 -4.26 -8.35 21.36
CA ALA A 29 -3.88 -9.48 22.20
C ALA A 29 -3.47 -9.09 23.63
N THR A 30 -3.03 -7.84 23.84
CA THR A 30 -2.53 -7.35 25.13
C THR A 30 -3.32 -6.17 25.68
N GLU A 31 -4.15 -5.55 24.84
CA GLU A 31 -4.86 -4.29 25.11
C GLU A 31 -3.91 -3.13 25.46
N GLN A 32 -2.63 -3.23 25.10
CA GLN A 32 -1.63 -2.20 25.36
C GLN A 32 -1.34 -1.36 24.12
N PRO A 33 -0.93 -0.09 24.28
CA PRO A 33 -0.35 0.69 23.21
C PRO A 33 0.85 -0.02 22.59
N TRP A 34 0.82 -0.18 21.27
CA TRP A 34 1.89 -0.84 20.52
C TRP A 34 2.74 0.17 19.74
N HIS A 35 2.09 1.09 19.02
CA HIS A 35 2.77 2.03 18.15
C HIS A 35 1.96 3.32 18.01
N SER A 36 2.57 4.40 17.52
CA SER A 36 1.86 5.64 17.19
C SER A 36 2.20 6.06 15.77
N VAL A 37 1.19 6.48 15.00
CA VAL A 37 1.33 6.92 13.61
C VAL A 37 0.81 8.34 13.45
N PRO A 38 1.36 9.16 12.54
CA PRO A 38 0.79 10.48 12.26
C PRO A 38 -0.65 10.34 11.73
N ALA A 39 -1.55 11.18 12.25
CA ALA A 39 -2.93 11.27 11.80
C ALA A 39 -3.06 12.42 10.78
N ALA A 40 -3.36 12.10 9.53
CA ALA A 40 -3.55 13.11 8.49
C ALA A 40 -4.74 14.03 8.83
N GLY A 41 -4.52 15.35 8.78
CA GLY A 41 -5.61 16.32 8.83
C GLY A 41 -6.12 16.65 7.43
N LEU A 42 -7.10 17.57 7.34
CA LEU A 42 -7.73 17.93 6.07
C LEU A 42 -6.71 18.47 5.04
N GLY A 43 -5.73 19.25 5.50
CA GLY A 43 -4.70 19.81 4.60
C GLY A 43 -3.84 18.72 3.94
N GLU A 44 -3.38 17.73 4.71
CA GLU A 44 -2.62 16.61 4.15
C GLU A 44 -3.46 15.74 3.21
N ILE A 45 -4.76 15.57 3.49
CA ILE A 45 -5.69 14.85 2.61
C ILE A 45 -5.86 15.58 1.28
N ASP A 46 -6.11 16.90 1.31
CA ASP A 46 -6.26 17.73 0.12
C ASP A 46 -4.97 17.75 -0.72
N GLU A 47 -3.82 17.80 -0.05
CA GLU A 47 -2.52 17.74 -0.70
C GLU A 47 -2.28 16.39 -1.38
N ALA A 48 -2.55 15.28 -0.69
CA ALA A 48 -2.43 13.94 -1.26
C ALA A 48 -3.33 13.76 -2.48
N ALA A 49 -4.58 14.23 -2.42
CA ALA A 49 -5.50 14.20 -3.55
C ALA A 49 -5.01 15.05 -4.72
N THR A 50 -4.52 16.26 -4.44
CA THR A 50 -3.97 17.18 -5.46
C THR A 50 -2.72 16.59 -6.12
N ALA A 51 -1.82 16.00 -5.34
CA ALA A 51 -0.62 15.33 -5.83
C ALA A 51 -0.95 14.13 -6.71
N ALA A 52 -1.89 13.28 -6.29
CA ALA A 52 -2.36 12.15 -7.09
C ALA A 52 -2.99 12.62 -8.42
N ALA A 53 -3.82 13.66 -8.39
CA ALA A 53 -4.40 14.23 -9.60
C ALA A 53 -3.35 14.85 -10.53
N ARG A 54 -2.33 15.51 -9.99
CA ARG A 54 -1.18 16.00 -10.77
C ARG A 54 -0.40 14.85 -11.40
N ALA A 55 -0.04 13.83 -10.63
CA ALA A 55 0.68 12.66 -11.12
C ALA A 55 -0.08 11.93 -12.24
N PHE A 56 -1.42 11.89 -12.15
CA PHE A 56 -2.25 11.36 -13.23
C PHE A 56 -2.22 12.25 -14.49
N ARG A 57 -2.35 13.58 -14.33
CA ARG A 57 -2.35 14.54 -15.47
C ARG A 57 -1.01 14.65 -16.17
N GLU A 58 0.09 14.68 -15.42
CA GLU A 58 1.46 14.67 -15.98
C GLU A 58 1.80 13.33 -16.61
N ALA A 59 1.03 12.30 -16.25
CA ALA A 59 0.92 11.01 -16.91
C ALA A 59 2.21 10.17 -17.07
N PRO A 60 3.28 10.26 -16.24
CA PRO A 60 4.39 9.32 -16.35
C PRO A 60 3.93 7.87 -16.10
N TRP A 61 3.00 7.66 -15.17
CA TRP A 61 2.38 6.35 -14.91
C TRP A 61 1.18 6.07 -15.83
N ALA A 62 0.33 7.07 -16.08
CA ALA A 62 -0.86 6.89 -16.92
C ALA A 62 -0.49 6.57 -18.38
N ASN A 63 0.60 7.15 -18.90
CA ASN A 63 1.14 6.85 -20.23
C ASN A 63 2.19 5.73 -20.24
N ALA A 64 2.54 5.16 -19.08
CA ALA A 64 3.47 4.03 -19.04
C ALA A 64 2.93 2.88 -19.88
N SER A 65 3.80 2.10 -20.53
CA SER A 65 3.34 0.99 -21.35
C SER A 65 2.63 -0.07 -20.49
N PRO A 66 1.71 -0.86 -21.05
CA PRO A 66 1.13 -2.00 -20.34
C PRO A 66 2.20 -2.92 -19.73
N ARG A 67 3.32 -3.11 -20.43
CA ARG A 67 4.46 -3.89 -19.95
C ARG A 67 5.09 -3.28 -18.71
N ASP A 68 5.35 -1.98 -18.69
CA ASP A 68 6.02 -1.32 -17.56
C ASP A 68 5.13 -1.37 -16.31
N ARG A 69 3.82 -1.17 -16.48
CA ARG A 69 2.86 -1.29 -15.38
C ARG A 69 2.79 -2.72 -14.84
N ALA A 70 2.73 -3.72 -15.73
CA ALA A 70 2.76 -5.13 -15.33
C ALA A 70 4.04 -5.48 -14.57
N ASN A 71 5.20 -5.04 -15.07
CA ASN A 71 6.49 -5.26 -14.42
C ASN A 71 6.54 -4.66 -13.01
N ALA A 72 5.98 -3.47 -12.81
CA ALA A 72 5.91 -2.87 -11.47
C ALA A 72 5.04 -3.68 -10.52
N LEU A 73 3.88 -4.19 -10.97
CA LEU A 73 2.99 -5.04 -10.17
C LEU A 73 3.63 -6.41 -9.85
N PHE A 74 4.31 -7.04 -10.82
CA PHE A 74 5.08 -8.26 -10.56
C PHE A 74 6.19 -8.03 -9.54
N ARG A 75 6.90 -6.91 -9.65
CA ARG A 75 7.94 -6.54 -8.68
C ARG A 75 7.35 -6.31 -7.29
N LEU A 76 6.19 -5.66 -7.18
CA LEU A 76 5.50 -5.49 -5.92
C LEU A 76 5.09 -6.84 -5.31
N ALA A 77 4.57 -7.77 -6.12
CA ALA A 77 4.24 -9.12 -5.66
C ALA A 77 5.45 -9.90 -5.15
N ALA A 78 6.61 -9.75 -5.78
CA ALA A 78 7.86 -10.35 -5.33
C ALA A 78 8.29 -9.77 -3.98
N LEU A 79 8.28 -8.44 -3.82
CA LEU A 79 8.62 -7.76 -2.57
C LEU A 79 7.69 -8.16 -1.40
N ILE A 80 6.39 -8.33 -1.66
CA ILE A 80 5.44 -8.82 -0.64
C ILE A 80 5.83 -10.22 -0.16
N ARG A 81 6.22 -11.13 -1.07
CA ARG A 81 6.62 -12.50 -0.71
C ARG A 81 7.94 -12.54 0.04
N GLU A 82 8.92 -11.73 -0.37
CA GLU A 82 10.21 -11.60 0.31
C GLU A 82 10.00 -11.21 1.79
N GLN A 83 8.96 -10.42 2.07
CA GLN A 83 8.67 -9.86 3.39
C GLN A 83 7.46 -10.48 4.07
N VAL A 84 7.03 -11.68 3.64
CA VAL A 84 5.77 -12.30 4.10
C VAL A 84 5.68 -12.42 5.63
N GLU A 85 6.77 -12.82 6.27
CA GLU A 85 6.82 -13.00 7.72
C GLU A 85 6.70 -11.68 8.48
N ASP A 86 7.45 -10.65 8.05
CA ASP A 86 7.42 -9.33 8.68
C ASP A 86 6.03 -8.68 8.54
N LEU A 87 5.43 -8.77 7.35
CA LEU A 87 4.09 -8.24 7.08
C LEU A 87 3.01 -9.01 7.86
N ALA A 88 3.12 -10.34 7.96
CA ALA A 88 2.16 -11.15 8.69
C ALA A 88 2.22 -10.89 10.20
N VAL A 89 3.41 -10.71 10.77
CA VAL A 89 3.56 -10.31 12.19
C VAL A 89 2.95 -8.94 12.43
N LEU A 90 3.21 -7.96 11.55
CA LEU A 90 2.62 -6.62 11.67
C LEU A 90 1.09 -6.68 11.66
N GLU A 91 0.50 -7.40 10.70
CA GLU A 91 -0.96 -7.53 10.58
C GLU A 91 -1.56 -8.27 11.79
N SER A 92 -0.96 -9.37 12.23
CA SER A 92 -1.44 -10.14 13.39
C SER A 92 -1.43 -9.29 14.67
N ARG A 93 -0.40 -8.47 14.89
CA ARG A 93 -0.35 -7.54 16.03
C ARG A 93 -1.35 -6.39 15.91
N ASN A 94 -1.62 -5.93 14.69
CA ASN A 94 -2.54 -4.83 14.42
C ASN A 94 -4.00 -5.22 14.68
N VAL A 95 -4.40 -6.43 14.28
CA VAL A 95 -5.82 -6.83 14.28
C VAL A 95 -6.15 -8.05 15.14
N GLY A 96 -5.14 -8.73 15.68
CA GLY A 96 -5.29 -9.85 16.61
C GLY A 96 -5.62 -11.21 15.98
N LYS A 97 -5.61 -11.34 14.64
CA LYS A 97 -5.88 -12.61 13.97
C LYS A 97 -4.71 -13.60 14.13
N PRO A 98 -4.95 -14.93 14.10
CA PRO A 98 -3.88 -15.92 14.12
C PRO A 98 -2.83 -15.66 13.03
N ILE A 99 -1.55 -15.87 13.37
CA ILE A 99 -0.44 -15.59 12.44
C ILE A 99 -0.52 -16.41 11.14
N ALA A 100 -1.17 -17.58 11.16
CA ALA A 100 -1.40 -18.38 9.95
C ALA A 100 -2.32 -17.62 8.97
N ASP A 101 -3.43 -17.07 9.45
CA ASP A 101 -4.39 -16.30 8.65
C ASP A 101 -3.72 -15.04 8.07
N SER A 102 -2.91 -14.33 8.87
CA SER A 102 -2.15 -13.16 8.38
C SER A 102 -1.16 -13.53 7.27
N ARG A 103 -0.47 -14.67 7.34
CA ARG A 103 0.42 -15.13 6.26
C ARG A 103 -0.36 -15.41 4.98
N ASP A 104 -1.50 -16.10 5.11
CA ASP A 104 -2.35 -16.44 3.97
C ASP A 104 -2.89 -15.20 3.26
N GLU A 105 -3.28 -14.17 4.02
CA GLU A 105 -3.73 -12.88 3.49
C GLU A 105 -2.61 -12.09 2.80
N VAL A 106 -1.41 -12.02 3.40
CA VAL A 106 -0.27 -11.33 2.77
C VAL A 106 0.09 -12.00 1.43
N LEU A 107 0.10 -13.33 1.40
CA LEU A 107 0.30 -14.10 0.17
C LEU A 107 -0.86 -13.92 -0.82
N ALA A 108 -2.10 -13.76 -0.34
CA ALA A 108 -3.23 -13.40 -1.20
C ALA A 108 -3.06 -12.01 -1.83
N GLY A 109 -2.53 -11.03 -1.08
CA GLY A 109 -2.15 -9.73 -1.61
C GLY A 109 -1.11 -9.83 -2.73
N ALA A 110 -0.08 -10.65 -2.56
CA ALA A 110 0.90 -10.91 -3.62
C ALA A 110 0.26 -11.53 -4.88
N ARG A 111 -0.61 -12.53 -4.72
CA ARG A 111 -1.34 -13.16 -5.84
C ARG A 111 -2.27 -12.17 -6.55
N CYS A 112 -2.91 -11.27 -5.80
CA CYS A 112 -3.77 -10.22 -6.34
C CYS A 112 -2.97 -9.29 -7.28
N MET A 113 -1.77 -8.86 -6.86
CA MET A 113 -0.88 -8.04 -7.69
C MET A 113 -0.48 -8.76 -8.98
N GLU A 114 -0.16 -10.05 -8.94
CA GLU A 114 0.19 -10.84 -10.13
C GLU A 114 -0.99 -11.04 -11.07
N TYR A 115 -2.18 -11.30 -10.53
CA TYR A 115 -3.39 -11.44 -11.32
C TYR A 115 -3.63 -10.16 -12.13
N TYR A 116 -3.57 -9.00 -11.48
CA TYR A 116 -3.74 -7.72 -12.17
C TYR A 116 -2.58 -7.40 -13.10
N ALA A 117 -1.33 -7.77 -12.78
CA ALA A 117 -0.20 -7.64 -13.69
C ALA A 117 -0.44 -8.36 -15.03
N GLY A 118 -1.01 -9.56 -14.99
CA GLY A 118 -1.41 -10.31 -16.19
C GLY A 118 -2.59 -9.68 -16.94
N ALA A 119 -3.53 -9.06 -16.21
CA ALA A 119 -4.71 -8.40 -16.80
C ALA A 119 -4.40 -7.04 -17.45
N VAL A 120 -3.28 -6.39 -17.14
CA VAL A 120 -2.94 -5.06 -17.68
C VAL A 120 -2.91 -5.04 -19.22
N SER A 121 -2.54 -6.14 -19.87
CA SER A 121 -2.51 -6.25 -21.34
C SER A 121 -3.82 -6.70 -21.97
N THR A 122 -4.82 -7.13 -21.18
CA THR A 122 -6.10 -7.63 -21.72
C THR A 122 -7.12 -6.52 -21.94
N PHE A 123 -6.90 -5.34 -21.38
CA PHE A 123 -7.71 -4.16 -21.67
C PHE A 123 -7.37 -3.61 -23.06
N GLY A 124 -8.34 -3.69 -23.98
CA GLY A 124 -8.25 -3.17 -25.35
C GLY A 124 -9.49 -2.35 -25.72
N GLY A 125 -9.43 -1.69 -26.87
CA GLY A 125 -10.57 -1.00 -27.46
C GLY A 125 -11.33 -1.88 -28.46
N GLU A 126 -12.52 -1.45 -28.84
CA GLU A 126 -13.30 -2.05 -29.93
C GLU A 126 -13.14 -1.20 -31.20
N THR A 127 -13.17 -1.84 -32.37
CA THR A 127 -13.27 -1.14 -33.65
C THR A 127 -14.71 -1.28 -34.16
N PRO A 128 -15.49 -0.19 -34.24
CA PRO A 128 -16.83 -0.22 -34.83
C PRO A 128 -16.76 -0.63 -36.32
N PRO A 129 -17.81 -1.27 -36.87
CA PRO A 129 -17.85 -1.75 -38.25
C PRO A 129 -17.81 -0.63 -39.30
#